data_AF-T1D585-F1
#
_entry.id   AF-T1D585-F1
#
_cell.length_a   1.000
_cell.length_b   1.000
_cell.length_c   1.000
_cell.angle_alpha   90.00
_cell.angle_beta   90.00
_cell.angle_gamma   90.00
#
_symmetry.space_group_name_H-M   'P 1'
#
loop_
_entity.id
_entity.type
_entity.pdbx_description
1 polymer ?
#
loop_
_entity_poly.entity_id
_entity_poly.type
_entity_poly.pdbx_seq_one_letter_code
_entity_poly.pdbx_strand_id
1 'polypeptide(L)'
;MSEISGKNIIDNDFKIIRDDQYVYFPIREGISSPWETVMKLPDKNQRKPSPKGHSGAFDVIGDIAVIRERKDGSVDNIVEFIAKTRKSIRTIYLDHGVSGELRLRDLELLYGEDNPETLHRENGITLWVNIRKAYFSPRLATERMIIASMVN
;
A
#
# COMPACT_ATOMS: atom_id res chain seq x y z
N MET A 1 17.02 -7.14 -24.28
CA MET A 1 16.22 -6.82 -23.07
C MET A 1 17.06 -6.77 -21.79
N SER A 2 18.00 -7.70 -21.56
CA SER A 2 18.80 -7.75 -20.31
C SER A 2 19.84 -6.64 -20.14
N GLU A 3 20.31 -5.99 -21.22
CA GLU A 3 21.42 -5.02 -21.14
C GLU A 3 21.02 -3.62 -20.64
N ILE A 4 19.75 -3.23 -20.78
CA ILE A 4 19.28 -1.87 -20.44
C ILE A 4 18.76 -1.78 -19.00
N SER A 5 18.26 -2.88 -18.45
CA SER A 5 17.63 -2.90 -17.12
C SER A 5 18.64 -2.66 -15.98
N GLY A 6 19.94 -2.89 -16.21
CA GLY A 6 20.98 -2.83 -15.16
C GLY A 6 21.51 -1.43 -14.85
N LYS A 7 21.25 -0.41 -15.68
CA LYS A 7 21.91 0.91 -15.57
C LYS A 7 21.01 2.09 -15.18
N ASN A 8 19.73 1.85 -14.83
CA ASN A 8 18.78 2.92 -14.46
C ASN A 8 18.67 4.06 -15.51
N ILE A 9 18.85 3.70 -16.79
CA ILE A 9 18.87 4.63 -17.94
C ILE A 9 17.46 4.98 -18.40
N ILE A 10 16.54 4.02 -18.28
CA ILE A 10 15.16 4.16 -18.76
C ILE A 10 14.40 5.13 -17.86
N ASP A 11 13.80 6.13 -18.50
CA ASP A 11 12.83 6.99 -17.85
C ASP A 11 11.48 6.27 -17.74
N ASN A 12 11.19 5.84 -16.52
CA ASN A 12 10.03 5.05 -16.18
C ASN A 12 8.73 5.87 -16.12
N ASP A 13 8.80 7.19 -16.25
CA ASP A 13 7.65 8.08 -16.19
C ASP A 13 6.98 8.25 -17.56
N PHE A 14 7.57 7.71 -18.64
CA PHE A 14 7.04 7.78 -20.00
C PHE A 14 6.75 6.39 -20.58
N LYS A 15 5.77 6.32 -21.50
CA LYS A 15 5.42 5.08 -22.18
C LYS A 15 6.50 4.71 -23.20
N ILE A 16 6.78 3.41 -23.31
CA ILE A 16 7.50 2.84 -24.45
C ILE A 16 6.59 2.96 -25.67
N ILE A 17 7.10 3.52 -26.76
CA ILE A 17 6.38 3.65 -28.03
C ILE A 17 6.99 2.68 -29.05
N ARG A 18 6.20 2.25 -30.02
CA ARG A 18 6.61 1.32 -31.07
C ARG A 18 5.99 1.71 -32.40
N ASP A 19 6.71 1.48 -33.48
CA ASP A 19 6.18 1.47 -34.84
C ASP A 19 6.49 0.10 -35.50
N ASP A 20 6.30 0.01 -36.81
CA ASP A 20 6.48 -1.25 -37.56
C ASP A 20 7.94 -1.72 -37.61
N GLN A 21 8.90 -0.83 -37.38
CA GLN A 21 10.33 -1.12 -37.54
C GLN A 21 11.09 -1.09 -36.21
N TYR A 22 10.66 -0.27 -35.25
CA TYR A 22 11.41 0.03 -34.05
C TYR A 22 10.56 0.07 -32.78
N VAL A 23 11.22 -0.20 -31.66
CA VAL A 23 10.70 0.06 -30.30
C VAL A 23 11.58 1.11 -29.66
N TYR A 24 10.95 2.17 -29.17
CA TYR A 24 11.62 3.31 -28.57
C TYR A 24 11.45 3.27 -27.06
N PHE A 25 12.59 3.18 -26.36
CA PHE A 25 12.63 3.26 -24.90
C PHE A 25 12.92 4.70 -24.48
N PRO A 26 12.09 5.32 -23.62
CA PRO A 26 12.39 6.64 -23.07
C PRO A 26 13.65 6.56 -22.20
N ILE A 27 14.60 7.44 -22.45
CA ILE A 27 15.86 7.55 -21.69
C ILE A 27 15.88 8.88 -20.93
N ARG A 28 16.51 8.90 -19.74
CA ARG A 28 16.69 10.17 -19.02
C ARG A 28 17.65 11.09 -19.76
N GLU A 29 17.40 12.39 -19.66
CA GLU A 29 18.23 13.43 -20.27
C GLU A 29 19.68 13.38 -19.75
N GLY A 30 20.65 13.67 -20.62
CA GLY A 30 22.08 13.67 -20.27
C GLY A 30 22.75 12.29 -20.21
N ILE A 31 22.05 11.21 -20.57
CA ILE A 31 22.65 9.87 -20.63
C ILE A 31 23.17 9.58 -22.04
N SER A 32 24.47 9.29 -22.13
CA SER A 32 25.07 8.74 -23.36
C SER A 32 24.65 7.28 -23.54
N SER A 33 24.15 6.98 -24.74
CA SER A 33 23.60 5.69 -25.13
C SER A 33 24.38 5.16 -26.32
N PRO A 34 24.75 3.87 -26.35
CA PRO A 34 25.35 3.28 -27.54
C PRO A 34 24.36 3.10 -28.70
N TRP A 35 23.06 3.38 -28.46
CA TRP A 35 21.99 3.30 -29.45
C TRP A 35 21.68 4.66 -30.05
N GLU A 36 21.15 4.66 -31.27
CA GLU A 36 20.64 5.85 -31.92
C GLU A 36 19.58 6.54 -31.04
N THR A 37 19.77 7.84 -30.81
CA THR A 37 18.87 8.65 -29.98
C THR A 37 18.02 9.51 -30.87
N VAL A 38 16.70 9.37 -30.74
CA VAL A 38 15.71 10.14 -31.50
C VAL A 38 14.86 10.99 -30.57
N MET A 39 14.53 12.19 -31.02
CA MET A 39 13.59 13.07 -30.33
C MET A 39 12.16 12.62 -30.63
N LYS A 40 11.49 12.06 -29.63
CA LYS A 40 10.06 11.70 -29.68
C LYS A 40 9.38 12.27 -28.42
N LEU A 41 8.09 12.57 -28.53
CA LEU A 41 7.26 13.03 -27.41
C LEU A 41 6.36 11.87 -26.95
N PRO A 42 6.82 10.96 -26.07
CA PRO A 42 5.97 9.90 -25.54
C PRO A 42 4.97 10.46 -24.52
N ASP A 43 3.79 9.83 -24.45
CA ASP A 43 2.87 10.07 -23.34
C ASP A 43 3.54 9.72 -22.00
N LYS A 44 3.21 10.47 -20.95
CA LYS A 44 3.50 10.04 -19.59
C LYS A 44 2.75 8.75 -19.24
N ASN A 45 3.41 7.87 -18.50
CA ASN A 45 2.76 6.76 -17.85
C ASN A 45 1.74 7.29 -16.84
N GLN A 46 0.47 6.97 -17.04
CA GLN A 46 -0.55 7.13 -16.01
C GLN A 46 -0.37 6.03 -14.96
N ARG A 47 0.66 6.17 -14.12
CA ARG A 47 0.79 5.31 -12.95
C ARG A 47 -0.31 5.73 -11.98
N LYS A 48 -1.13 4.77 -11.53
CA LYS A 48 -1.88 4.97 -10.28
C LYS A 48 -0.84 5.44 -9.25
N PRO A 49 -1.12 6.51 -8.47
CA PRO A 49 -0.18 6.99 -7.48
C PRO A 49 0.32 5.79 -6.69
N SER A 50 1.62 5.53 -6.79
CA SER A 50 2.21 4.42 -6.07
C SER A 50 1.98 4.70 -4.58
N PRO A 51 1.70 3.68 -3.75
CA PRO A 51 1.46 3.88 -2.33
C PRO A 51 2.64 4.49 -1.52
N LYS A 52 3.69 4.99 -2.18
CA LYS A 52 4.89 5.55 -1.57
C LYS A 52 4.53 6.85 -0.84
N GLY A 53 4.85 6.89 0.46
CA GLY A 53 4.62 8.06 1.33
C GLY A 53 4.08 7.69 2.71
N HIS A 54 3.41 6.54 2.84
CA HIS A 54 2.70 6.16 4.08
C HIS A 54 2.99 4.73 4.54
N SER A 55 4.14 4.14 4.17
CA SER A 55 4.54 2.83 4.68
C SER A 55 4.64 2.85 6.20
N GLY A 56 3.84 2.03 6.88
CA GLY A 56 3.76 1.99 8.34
C GLY A 56 2.87 3.06 8.99
N ALA A 57 2.15 3.87 8.20
CA ALA A 57 1.23 4.89 8.72
C ALA A 57 -0.10 4.32 9.22
N PHE A 58 -0.51 3.15 8.71
CA PHE A 58 -1.76 2.48 9.08
C PHE A 58 -1.61 0.96 9.00
N ASP A 59 -2.47 0.25 9.74
CA ASP A 59 -2.63 -1.20 9.66
C ASP A 59 -3.89 -1.54 8.86
N VAL A 60 -3.88 -2.66 8.13
CA VAL A 60 -5.04 -3.17 7.40
C VAL A 60 -5.52 -4.47 8.04
N ILE A 61 -6.80 -4.52 8.39
CA ILE A 61 -7.47 -5.69 8.96
C ILE A 61 -8.65 -6.01 8.05
N GLY A 62 -8.43 -6.92 7.09
CA GLY A 62 -9.43 -7.25 6.09
C GLY A 62 -9.69 -6.04 5.18
N ASP A 63 -10.91 -5.53 5.24
CA ASP A 63 -11.39 -4.34 4.53
C ASP A 63 -11.43 -3.07 5.41
N ILE A 64 -10.87 -3.13 6.61
CA ILE A 64 -10.75 -1.99 7.52
C ILE A 64 -9.31 -1.50 7.56
N ALA A 65 -9.10 -0.18 7.51
CA ALA A 65 -7.81 0.44 7.79
C ALA A 65 -7.85 1.15 9.16
N VAL A 66 -6.76 1.04 9.92
CA VAL A 66 -6.64 1.67 11.23
C VAL A 66 -5.39 2.55 11.26
N ILE A 67 -5.60 3.85 11.47
CA ILE A 67 -4.56 4.87 11.58
C ILE A 67 -4.33 5.14 13.05
N ARG A 68 -3.08 5.18 13.51
CA ARG A 68 -2.77 5.63 14.88
C ARG A 68 -2.77 7.15 14.93
N GLU A 69 -3.18 7.71 16.07
CA GLU A 69 -3.09 9.14 16.29
C GLU A 69 -1.67 9.69 16.05
N ARG A 70 -1.59 10.84 15.38
CA ARG A 70 -0.32 11.49 14.99
C ARG A 70 -0.38 12.98 15.28
N LYS A 71 0.71 13.51 15.84
CA LYS A 71 0.84 14.94 16.14
C LYS A 71 1.26 15.80 14.94
N ASP A 72 1.63 15.14 13.83
CA ASP A 72 2.08 15.79 12.60
C ASP A 72 0.94 16.26 11.68
N GLY A 73 -0.33 16.06 12.09
CA GLY A 73 -1.50 16.43 11.31
C GLY A 73 -1.67 15.63 10.00
N SER A 74 -0.94 14.54 9.82
CA SER A 74 -0.94 13.79 8.55
C SER A 74 -2.15 12.86 8.36
N VAL A 75 -3.06 12.77 9.34
CA VAL A 75 -4.20 11.85 9.33
C VAL A 75 -5.08 12.03 8.10
N ASP A 76 -5.52 13.26 7.80
CA ASP A 76 -6.41 13.53 6.66
C ASP A 76 -5.78 13.15 5.31
N ASN A 77 -4.49 13.44 5.15
CA ASN A 77 -3.72 13.07 3.96
C ASN A 77 -3.64 11.53 3.82
N ILE A 78 -3.48 10.80 4.93
CA ILE A 78 -3.47 9.34 4.94
C ILE A 78 -4.86 8.80 4.57
N VAL A 79 -5.94 9.36 5.12
CA VAL A 79 -7.32 8.99 4.80
C VAL A 79 -7.60 9.15 3.30
N GLU A 80 -7.30 10.34 2.75
CA GLU A 80 -7.51 10.63 1.33
C GLU A 80 -6.69 9.68 0.44
N PHE A 81 -5.45 9.42 0.83
CA PHE A 81 -4.58 8.49 0.16
C PHE A 81 -5.13 7.05 0.17
N ILE A 82 -5.60 6.55 1.32
CA ILE A 82 -6.19 5.21 1.43
C ILE A 82 -7.44 5.14 0.54
N ALA A 83 -8.35 6.11 0.64
CA ALA A 83 -9.57 6.15 -0.16
C ALA A 83 -9.29 6.13 -1.67
N LYS A 84 -8.26 6.87 -2.13
CA LYS A 84 -7.88 6.92 -3.56
C LYS A 84 -7.17 5.65 -4.05
N THR A 85 -6.35 5.02 -3.21
CA THR A 85 -5.43 3.95 -3.65
C THR A 85 -5.87 2.54 -3.28
N ARG A 86 -6.67 2.37 -2.22
CA ARG A 86 -7.04 1.08 -1.64
C ARG A 86 -8.55 0.83 -1.74
N LYS A 87 -9.03 0.54 -2.96
CA LYS A 87 -10.46 0.29 -3.24
C LYS A 87 -11.11 -0.86 -2.45
N SER A 88 -10.32 -1.74 -1.84
CA SER A 88 -10.82 -2.84 -1.00
C SER A 88 -11.15 -2.40 0.43
N ILE A 89 -10.72 -1.21 0.85
CA ILE A 89 -11.00 -0.67 2.18
C ILE A 89 -12.37 -0.02 2.15
N ARG A 90 -13.27 -0.46 3.03
CA ARG A 90 -14.62 0.09 3.20
C ARG A 90 -14.71 1.08 4.36
N THR A 91 -13.87 0.92 5.37
CA THR A 91 -13.91 1.71 6.60
C THR A 91 -12.50 2.10 7.06
N ILE A 92 -12.34 3.34 7.53
CA ILE A 92 -11.08 3.82 8.13
C ILE A 92 -11.38 4.35 9.53
N TYR A 93 -10.63 3.87 10.52
CA TYR A 93 -10.70 4.34 11.91
C TYR A 93 -9.41 5.03 12.35
N LEU A 94 -9.55 6.02 13.22
CA LEU A 94 -8.48 6.52 14.08
C LEU A 94 -8.43 5.69 15.36
N ASP A 95 -7.23 5.31 15.79
CA ASP A 95 -6.97 4.57 17.03
C ASP A 95 -6.29 5.50 18.05
N HIS A 96 -7.04 5.85 19.11
CA HIS A 96 -6.56 6.66 20.24
C HIS A 96 -5.77 5.84 21.27
N GLY A 97 -5.65 4.54 21.05
CA GLY A 97 -4.88 3.63 21.88
C GLY A 97 -5.70 2.47 22.39
N VAL A 98 -4.99 1.61 23.12
CA VAL A 98 -5.52 0.36 23.65
C VAL A 98 -5.53 0.45 25.17
N SER A 99 -6.67 0.18 25.79
CA SER A 99 -6.84 0.28 27.24
C SER A 99 -7.65 -0.88 27.83
N GLY A 100 -7.65 -0.96 29.17
CA GLY A 100 -8.37 -1.98 29.93
C GLY A 100 -7.74 -3.38 29.85
N GLU A 101 -8.28 -4.30 30.65
CA GLU A 101 -7.80 -5.69 30.75
C GLU A 101 -8.00 -6.44 29.43
N LEU A 102 -9.13 -6.20 28.75
CA LEU A 102 -9.46 -6.80 27.46
C LEU A 102 -8.71 -6.17 26.29
N ARG A 103 -7.90 -5.14 26.54
CA ARG A 103 -7.06 -4.47 25.54
C ARG A 103 -7.88 -4.01 24.32
N LEU A 104 -9.01 -3.34 24.58
CA LEU A 104 -9.88 -2.82 23.53
C LEU A 104 -9.32 -1.51 22.98
N ARG A 105 -9.50 -1.30 21.67
CA ARG A 105 -9.13 -0.05 20.98
C ARG A 105 -10.21 1.00 21.18
N ASP A 106 -9.76 2.22 21.42
CA ASP A 106 -10.62 3.41 21.31
C ASP A 106 -10.58 3.90 19.86
N LEU A 107 -11.73 3.78 19.17
CA LEU A 107 -11.83 3.93 17.72
C LEU A 107 -12.84 5.01 17.33
N GLU A 108 -12.37 5.99 16.56
CA GLU A 108 -13.17 7.02 15.91
C GLU A 108 -13.27 6.75 14.40
N LEU A 109 -14.47 6.85 13.82
CA LEU A 109 -14.68 6.67 12.37
C LEU A 109 -14.19 7.90 11.60
N LEU A 110 -13.33 7.69 10.60
CA LEU A 110 -12.83 8.75 9.71
C LEU A 110 -13.40 8.67 8.29
N TYR A 111 -13.75 7.48 7.81
CA TYR A 111 -14.22 7.27 6.44
C TYR A 111 -15.06 6.00 6.32
N GLY A 112 -16.11 6.06 5.50
CA GLY A 112 -16.95 4.91 5.15
C GLY A 112 -18.09 4.69 6.14
N GLU A 113 -18.52 3.43 6.25
CA GLU A 113 -19.59 3.02 7.16
C GLU A 113 -19.00 2.60 8.53
N ASP A 114 -19.68 2.93 9.63
CA ASP A 114 -19.28 2.46 10.97
C ASP A 114 -19.59 0.96 11.13
N ASN A 115 -18.71 0.13 10.58
CA ASN A 115 -18.76 -1.30 10.69
C ASN A 115 -17.40 -1.85 11.17
N PRO A 116 -17.25 -2.15 12.47
CA PRO A 116 -15.99 -2.66 13.01
C PRO A 116 -15.78 -4.17 12.76
N GLU A 117 -16.66 -4.83 12.01
CA GLU A 117 -16.59 -6.27 11.73
C GLU A 117 -15.99 -6.56 10.36
N THR A 118 -15.08 -7.52 10.31
CA THR A 118 -14.35 -7.87 9.08
C THR A 118 -13.93 -9.33 9.05
N LEU A 119 -13.60 -9.81 7.84
CA LEU A 119 -12.90 -11.07 7.62
C LEU A 119 -11.44 -10.77 7.29
N HIS A 120 -10.55 -11.03 8.24
CA HIS A 120 -9.11 -10.89 8.06
C HIS A 120 -8.50 -12.19 7.55
N ARG A 121 -7.62 -12.10 6.55
CA ARG A 121 -6.89 -13.27 6.01
C ARG A 121 -5.42 -13.14 6.34
N GLU A 122 -4.86 -14.18 6.93
CA GLU A 122 -3.44 -14.33 7.22
C GLU A 122 -3.08 -15.81 7.20
N ASN A 123 -1.84 -16.17 6.85
CA ASN A 123 -1.30 -17.52 7.01
C ASN A 123 -2.19 -18.68 6.50
N GLY A 124 -2.97 -18.44 5.43
CA GLY A 124 -3.88 -19.44 4.86
C GLY A 124 -5.22 -19.61 5.58
N ILE A 125 -5.49 -18.86 6.65
CA ILE A 125 -6.76 -18.88 7.39
C ILE A 125 -7.56 -17.59 7.19
N THR A 126 -8.85 -17.65 7.54
CA THR A 126 -9.74 -16.48 7.60
C THR A 126 -10.29 -16.34 9.01
N LEU A 127 -10.15 -15.15 9.59
CA LEU A 127 -10.58 -14.80 10.94
C LEU A 127 -11.72 -13.79 10.86
N TRP A 128 -12.83 -14.07 11.53
CA TRP A 128 -13.88 -13.07 11.76
C TRP A 128 -13.51 -12.23 12.97
N VAL A 129 -13.38 -10.92 12.79
CA VAL A 129 -12.83 -10.00 13.79
C VAL A 129 -13.77 -8.81 13.94
N ASN A 130 -14.15 -8.51 15.18
CA ASN A 130 -14.71 -7.21 15.54
C ASN A 130 -13.62 -6.38 16.25
N ILE A 131 -13.06 -5.38 15.56
CA ILE A 131 -11.87 -4.65 16.05
C ILE A 131 -12.15 -3.72 17.24
N ARG A 132 -13.43 -3.47 17.55
CA ARG A 132 -13.86 -2.69 18.73
C ARG A 132 -14.04 -3.57 19.97
N LYS A 133 -14.36 -4.85 19.78
CA LYS A 133 -14.70 -5.80 20.86
C LYS A 133 -13.61 -6.82 21.17
N ALA A 134 -12.56 -6.92 20.35
CA ALA A 134 -11.46 -7.83 20.56
C ALA A 134 -10.12 -7.20 20.20
N TYR A 135 -9.10 -7.48 21.01
CA TYR A 135 -7.72 -7.12 20.66
C TYR A 135 -7.26 -7.94 19.46
N PHE A 136 -6.96 -7.26 18.35
CA PHE A 136 -6.37 -7.87 17.17
C PHE A 136 -5.25 -7.00 16.60
N SER A 137 -4.13 -7.63 16.24
CA SER A 137 -3.01 -6.99 15.55
C SER A 137 -2.57 -7.85 14.36
N PRO A 138 -2.66 -7.32 13.12
CA PRO A 138 -2.19 -8.03 11.93
C PRO A 138 -0.66 -8.16 11.92
N ARG A 139 0.05 -7.34 12.71
CA ARG A 139 1.53 -7.40 12.83
C ARG A 139 2.03 -8.65 13.53
N LEU A 140 1.15 -9.35 14.26
CA LEU A 140 1.48 -10.59 14.96
C LEU A 140 1.25 -11.84 14.08
N ALA A 141 0.86 -11.68 12.81
CA ALA A 141 0.66 -12.80 11.90
C ALA A 141 1.89 -13.70 11.79
N THR A 142 3.09 -13.12 11.66
CA THR A 142 4.35 -13.87 11.59
C THR A 142 4.60 -14.67 12.87
N GLU A 143 4.42 -14.05 14.04
CA GLU A 143 4.60 -14.72 15.33
C GLU A 143 3.64 -15.91 15.48
N ARG A 144 2.37 -15.71 15.12
CA ARG A 144 1.37 -16.80 15.11
C ARG A 144 1.79 -17.95 14.19
N MET A 145 2.34 -17.65 13.01
CA MET A 145 2.83 -18.68 12.08
C MET A 145 4.02 -19.44 12.66
N ILE A 146 4.96 -18.72 13.29
CA ILE A 146 6.14 -19.32 13.93
C ILE A 146 5.68 -20.31 15.00
N ILE A 147 4.82 -19.88 15.93
CA ILE A 147 4.31 -20.76 16.99
C ILE A 147 3.51 -21.92 16.41
N ALA A 148 2.65 -21.69 15.42
CA ALA A 148 1.89 -22.76 14.77
C ALA A 148 2.80 -23.82 14.13
N SER A 149 3.95 -23.43 13.58
CA SER A 149 4.93 -24.37 13.01
C SER A 149 5.67 -25.22 14.05
N MET A 150 5.56 -24.89 15.34
CA MET A 150 6.20 -25.62 16.45
C MET A 150 5.27 -26.64 17.11
N VAL A 151 3.99 -26.69 16.72
CA VAL A 151 3.00 -27.60 17.29
C VAL A 151 2.58 -28.60 16.21
N ASN A 152 2.63 -29.89 16.55
CA ASN A 152 2.24 -31.00 15.67
C ASN A 152 0.75 -31.32 15.77
#